data_AF-A0A2N2CMR3-F1
#
_entry.id   AF-A0A2N2CMR3-F1
#
_cell.length_a   1.000
_cell.length_b   1.000
_cell.length_c   1.000
_cell.angle_alpha   90.00
_cell.angle_beta   90.00
_cell.angle_gamma   90.00
#
_symmetry.space_group_name_H-M   'P 1'
#
loop_
_entity.id
_entity.type
_entity.pdbx_description
1 polymer ?
#
loop_
_entity_poly.entity_id
_entity_poly.type
_entity_poly.pdbx_seq_one_letter_code
_entity_poly.pdbx_strand_id
1 'polypeptide(L)'
;MADPIITIAEARAYAHDNESTDEEMAEYIALAEEYMTGAIGTYDPKKKRARHLAKLLVCDFNTERSTTAKDANTRALLVSSLILQLKTEPPVSNLDTGTTVTEVTDGA
;
A
#
# COMPACT_ATOMS: atom_id res chain seq x y z
N MET A 1 -8.58 -3.34 -17.27
CA MET A 1 -8.15 -3.79 -15.93
C MET A 1 -7.45 -2.61 -15.28
N ALA A 2 -7.70 -2.34 -14.00
CA ALA A 2 -6.94 -1.31 -13.29
C ALA A 2 -5.48 -1.77 -13.15
N ASP A 3 -4.52 -0.83 -13.18
CA ASP A 3 -3.12 -1.17 -12.98
C ASP A 3 -2.92 -1.68 -11.54
N PRO A 4 -2.14 -2.76 -11.34
CA PRO A 4 -1.91 -3.31 -10.02
C PRO A 4 -1.17 -2.31 -9.12
N ILE A 5 -1.45 -2.35 -7.82
CA ILE A 5 -0.88 -1.46 -6.80
C ILE A 5 0.64 -1.52 -6.76
N ILE A 6 1.23 -2.67 -7.12
CA ILE A 6 2.67 -2.89 -7.28
C ILE A 6 2.90 -3.81 -8.47
N THR A 7 4.06 -3.70 -9.13
CA THR A 7 4.42 -4.63 -10.20
C THR A 7 5.00 -5.93 -9.65
N ILE A 8 5.01 -6.99 -10.46
CA ILE A 8 5.68 -8.26 -10.13
C ILE A 8 7.16 -8.02 -9.79
N ALA A 9 7.86 -7.18 -10.57
CA ALA A 9 9.26 -6.85 -10.32
C ALA A 9 9.46 -6.18 -8.94
N GLU A 10 8.56 -5.29 -8.54
CA GLU A 10 8.61 -4.67 -7.21
C GLU A 10 8.34 -5.67 -6.08
N ALA A 11 7.40 -6.58 -6.30
CA ALA A 11 7.05 -7.61 -5.33
C ALA A 11 8.20 -8.60 -5.14
N ARG A 12 8.80 -9.10 -6.23
CA ARG A 12 9.98 -9.99 -6.20
C ARG A 12 11.17 -9.35 -5.53
N ALA A 13 11.49 -8.11 -5.91
CA ALA A 13 12.61 -7.37 -5.32
C ALA A 13 12.44 -7.18 -3.81
N TYR A 14 11.22 -6.99 -3.34
CA TYR A 14 10.93 -6.84 -1.92
C TYR A 14 10.93 -8.17 -1.16
N ALA A 15 10.36 -9.23 -1.74
CA ALA A 15 10.30 -10.56 -1.14
C ALA A 15 11.64 -11.31 -1.18
N HIS A 16 12.62 -10.80 -1.95
CA HIS A 16 13.83 -11.53 -2.31
C HIS A 16 13.53 -12.89 -2.95
N ASP A 17 12.45 -12.93 -3.75
CA ASP A 17 11.92 -14.13 -4.38
C ASP A 17 12.43 -14.26 -5.82
N ASN A 18 13.12 -15.37 -6.09
CA ASN A 18 13.57 -15.76 -7.43
C ASN A 18 12.98 -17.11 -7.88
N GLU A 19 12.10 -17.71 -7.07
CA GLU A 19 11.62 -19.08 -7.27
C GLU A 19 10.17 -19.11 -7.78
N SER A 20 9.32 -18.20 -7.30
CA SER A 20 7.92 -18.14 -7.72
C SER A 20 7.81 -17.81 -9.20
N THR A 21 6.76 -18.27 -9.86
CA THR A 21 6.39 -17.89 -11.23
C THR A 21 5.77 -16.49 -11.27
N ASP A 22 5.69 -15.89 -12.45
CA ASP A 22 5.04 -14.59 -12.60
C ASP A 22 3.53 -14.69 -12.33
N GLU A 23 2.94 -15.85 -12.65
CA GLU A 23 1.55 -16.18 -12.31
C GLU A 23 1.31 -16.22 -10.80
N GLU A 24 2.14 -16.95 -10.03
CA GLU A 24 2.03 -16.99 -8.56
C GLU A 24 2.20 -15.59 -7.95
N MET A 25 3.17 -14.82 -8.45
CA MET A 25 3.37 -13.44 -7.99
C MET A 25 2.16 -12.55 -8.31
N ALA A 26 1.53 -12.72 -9.48
CA ALA A 26 0.32 -11.99 -9.83
C ALA A 26 -0.86 -12.37 -8.92
N GLU A 27 -0.99 -13.65 -8.57
CA GLU A 27 -2.02 -14.13 -7.63
C GLU A 27 -1.82 -13.55 -6.22
N TYR A 28 -0.59 -13.50 -5.72
CA TYR A 28 -0.32 -12.88 -4.42
C TYR A 28 -0.60 -11.38 -4.42
N ILE A 29 -0.28 -10.68 -5.51
CA ILE A 29 -0.60 -9.25 -5.65
C ILE A 29 -2.12 -9.04 -5.63
N ALA A 30 -2.87 -9.84 -6.40
CA ALA A 30 -4.32 -9.78 -6.43
C ALA A 30 -4.94 -10.06 -5.04
N LEU A 31 -4.44 -11.08 -4.33
CA LEU A 31 -4.88 -11.40 -2.98
C LEU A 31 -4.58 -10.27 -1.98
N ALA A 32 -3.44 -9.60 -2.13
CA ALA A 32 -3.08 -8.44 -1.30
C ALA A 32 -4.03 -7.27 -1.54
N GLU A 33 -4.41 -7.00 -2.80
CA GLU A 33 -5.37 -5.95 -3.15
C GLU A 33 -6.78 -6.27 -2.63
N GLU A 34 -7.22 -7.52 -2.74
CA GLU A 34 -8.50 -7.97 -2.19
C GLU A 34 -8.52 -7.78 -0.66
N TYR A 35 -7.47 -8.24 0.02
CA TYR A 35 -7.32 -8.06 1.47
C TYR A 35 -7.34 -6.59 1.87
N MET A 36 -6.57 -5.74 1.18
CA MET A 36 -6.53 -4.31 1.44
C MET A 36 -7.90 -3.65 1.20
N THR A 37 -8.60 -4.02 0.14
CA THR A 37 -9.94 -3.51 -0.17
C THR A 37 -10.95 -3.91 0.89
N GLY A 38 -10.94 -5.18 1.34
CA GLY A 38 -11.82 -5.65 2.41
C GLY A 38 -11.48 -5.03 3.76
N ALA A 39 -10.19 -4.87 4.07
CA ALA A 39 -9.74 -4.34 5.34
C ALA A 39 -9.93 -2.83 5.44
N ILE A 40 -9.57 -2.06 4.41
CA ILE A 40 -9.48 -0.60 4.41
C ILE A 40 -10.72 0.05 3.76
N GLY A 41 -11.31 -0.59 2.76
CA GLY A 41 -12.29 0.01 1.86
C GLY A 41 -11.60 0.77 0.74
N THR A 42 -11.99 2.03 0.53
CA THR A 42 -11.39 2.89 -0.51
C THR A 42 -10.07 3.51 -0.02
N TYR A 43 -9.00 3.33 -0.78
CA TYR A 43 -7.69 3.96 -0.53
C TYR A 43 -7.05 4.43 -1.84
N ASP A 44 -6.04 5.30 -1.75
CA ASP A 44 -5.24 5.72 -2.91
C ASP A 44 -4.09 4.72 -3.16
N PRO A 45 -4.11 3.95 -4.25
CA PRO A 45 -3.08 2.96 -4.55
C PRO A 45 -1.70 3.56 -4.85
N LYS A 46 -1.62 4.87 -5.13
CA LYS A 46 -0.35 5.57 -5.38
C LYS A 46 0.37 5.95 -4.09
N LYS A 47 -0.31 5.92 -2.93
CA LYS A 47 0.32 6.27 -1.66
C LYS A 47 1.41 5.26 -1.30
N LYS A 48 2.55 5.80 -0.84
CA LYS A 48 3.70 4.99 -0.40
C LYS A 48 3.31 3.94 0.65
N ARG A 49 2.43 4.31 1.59
CA ARG A 49 1.93 3.39 2.63
C ARG A 49 1.10 2.25 2.05
N ALA A 50 0.20 2.53 1.11
CA ALA A 50 -0.61 1.51 0.45
C ALA A 50 0.28 0.53 -0.34
N ARG A 51 1.22 1.05 -1.13
CA ARG A 51 2.19 0.24 -1.88
C ARG A 51 3.09 -0.59 -0.96
N HIS A 52 3.48 -0.05 0.20
CA HIS A 52 4.30 -0.78 1.16
C HIS A 52 3.51 -1.90 1.87
N LEU A 53 2.25 -1.65 2.23
CA LEU A 53 1.37 -2.66 2.79
C LEU A 53 1.16 -3.82 1.81
N ALA A 54 0.93 -3.52 0.52
CA ALA A 54 0.84 -4.56 -0.51
C ALA A 54 2.12 -5.42 -0.57
N LYS A 55 3.30 -4.79 -0.55
CA LYS A 55 4.59 -5.53 -0.54
C LYS A 55 4.74 -6.43 0.68
N LEU A 56 4.32 -5.96 1.86
CA LEU A 56 4.33 -6.77 3.10
C LEU A 56 3.40 -7.98 3.00
N LEU A 57 2.19 -7.78 2.48
CA LEU A 57 1.20 -8.85 2.32
C LEU A 57 1.64 -9.88 1.30
N VAL A 58 2.13 -9.45 0.14
CA VAL A 58 2.69 -10.36 -0.88
C VAL A 58 3.87 -11.15 -0.32
N CYS A 59 4.75 -10.50 0.45
CA CYS A 59 5.81 -11.21 1.14
C CYS A 59 5.25 -12.28 2.08
N ASP A 60 4.24 -11.96 2.90
CA ASP A 60 3.63 -12.95 3.80
C ASP A 60 2.95 -14.11 3.07
N PHE A 61 2.25 -13.85 1.97
CA PHE A 61 1.58 -14.91 1.19
C PHE A 61 2.57 -15.81 0.46
N ASN A 62 3.66 -15.23 -0.05
CA ASN A 62 4.72 -15.98 -0.70
C ASN A 62 5.57 -16.80 0.28
N THR A 63 5.61 -16.40 1.55
CA THR A 63 6.57 -16.96 2.50
C THR A 63 5.98 -18.18 3.22
N GLU A 64 6.37 -19.39 2.82
CA GLU A 64 6.13 -20.64 3.59
C GLU A 64 6.98 -20.73 4.90
N ARG A 65 7.43 -19.61 5.47
CA ARG A 65 8.40 -19.66 6.57
C ARG A 65 7.77 -20.02 7.90
N SER A 66 8.47 -20.92 8.59
CA SER A 66 8.47 -21.04 10.05
C SER A 66 8.94 -19.71 10.67
N THR A 67 8.02 -18.78 10.88
CA THR A 67 8.27 -17.54 11.62
C THR A 67 8.17 -17.80 13.11
N THR A 68 9.05 -17.20 13.91
CA THR A 68 8.87 -17.21 15.36
C THR A 68 7.59 -16.45 15.72
N ALA A 69 6.95 -16.82 16.83
CA ALA A 69 5.75 -16.11 17.30
C ALA A 69 5.98 -14.60 17.49
N LYS A 70 7.21 -14.19 17.83
CA LYS A 70 7.59 -12.79 17.98
C LYS A 70 7.54 -12.04 16.64
N ASP A 71 8.06 -12.64 15.59
CA ASP A 71 8.10 -12.01 14.26
C ASP A 71 6.69 -11.90 13.68
N ALA A 72 5.88 -12.95 13.84
CA ALA A 72 4.47 -12.94 13.45
C ALA A 72 3.68 -11.84 14.17
N ASN A 73 3.84 -11.72 15.49
CA ASN A 73 3.17 -10.68 16.28
C ASN A 73 3.62 -9.27 15.89
N THR A 74 4.92 -9.06 15.69
CA THR A 74 5.46 -7.76 15.27
C THR A 74 4.91 -7.35 13.92
N ARG A 75 4.83 -8.31 12.99
CA ARG A 75 4.27 -8.08 11.66
C ARG A 75 2.77 -7.79 11.69
N ALA A 76 2.01 -8.56 12.47
CA ALA A 76 0.58 -8.32 12.65
C ALA A 76 0.30 -6.91 13.21
N LEU A 77 1.10 -6.45 14.17
CA LEU A 77 1.01 -5.08 14.70
C LEU A 77 1.32 -4.02 13.64
N LEU A 78 2.36 -4.24 12.82
CA LEU A 78 2.72 -3.32 11.74
C LEU A 78 1.61 -3.23 10.68
N VAL A 79 1.09 -4.37 10.23
CA VAL A 79 0.00 -4.46 9.25
C VAL A 79 -1.26 -3.76 9.78
N SER A 80 -1.65 -4.04 11.02
CA SER A 80 -2.79 -3.39 11.68
C SER A 80 -2.63 -1.86 11.79
N SER A 81 -1.43 -1.40 12.16
CA SER A 81 -1.12 0.04 12.23
C SER A 81 -1.19 0.73 10.87
N LEU A 82 -0.66 0.09 9.81
CA LEU A 82 -0.74 0.62 8.44
C LEU A 82 -2.17 0.70 7.94
N ILE A 83 -2.99 -0.33 8.20
CA ILE A 83 -4.41 -0.34 7.86
C ILE A 83 -5.13 0.81 8.57
N LEU A 84 -4.90 1.01 9.87
CA LEU A 84 -5.53 2.09 10.64
C LEU A 84 -5.13 3.47 10.09
N GLN A 85 -3.86 3.66 9.75
CA GLN A 85 -3.40 4.91 9.15
C GLN A 85 -4.05 5.17 7.79
N LEU A 86 -4.13 4.14 6.92
CA LEU A 86 -4.77 4.28 5.61
C LEU A 86 -6.28 4.55 5.71
N LYS A 87 -6.96 4.01 6.73
CA LYS A 87 -8.37 4.30 7.02
C LYS A 87 -8.63 5.73 7.51
N THR A 88 -7.69 6.26 8.29
CA THR A 88 -7.83 7.56 8.96
C THR A 88 -7.26 8.71 8.14
N GLU A 89 -6.51 8.42 7.08
CA GLU A 89 -6.09 9.42 6.12
C GLU A 89 -7.31 10.06 5.47
N PRO A 90 -7.31 11.40 5.28
CA PRO A 90 -8.37 12.05 4.56
C PRO A 90 -8.48 11.42 3.16
N PRO A 91 -9.71 11.15 2.67
CA PRO A 91 -9.91 10.71 1.30
C PRO A 91 -9.27 11.74 0.37
N VAL A 92 -8.83 11.30 -0.82
CA VAL A 92 -8.17 12.11 -1.85
C VAL A 92 -9.07 13.29 -2.23
N SER A 93 -9.01 14.31 -1.40
CA SER A 93 -9.78 15.54 -1.52
C SER A 93 -8.78 16.52 -2.05
N ASN A 94 -9.08 17.04 -3.23
CA ASN A 94 -8.35 18.04 -3.97
C ASN A 94 -7.88 19.17 -3.03
N LEU A 95 -6.73 19.01 -2.39
CA LEU A 95 -6.06 20.08 -1.66
C LEU A 95 -5.35 20.97 -2.69
N ASP A 96 -6.13 21.41 -3.66
CA ASP A 96 -5.83 22.50 -4.58
C ASP A 96 -6.75 23.66 -4.21
N THR A 97 -6.69 24.09 -2.95
CA THR A 97 -7.10 25.45 -2.62
C THR A 97 -5.90 26.33 -2.89
N GLY A 98 -5.76 26.71 -4.15
CA GLY A 98 -4.90 27.79 -4.57
C GLY A 98 -5.19 29.01 -3.69
N THR A 99 -4.24 29.34 -2.82
CA THR A 99 -4.19 30.64 -2.17
C THR A 99 -3.83 31.65 -3.25
N THR A 100 -4.84 32.15 -3.97
CA THR A 100 -4.70 33.41 -4.72
C THR A 100 -4.56 34.52 -3.70
N VAL A 101 -3.32 34.91 -3.42
CA VAL A 101 -3.01 36.18 -2.77
C VAL A 101 -3.40 37.27 -3.77
N THR A 102 -4.57 37.87 -3.61
CA THR A 102 -4.93 39.10 -4.31
C THR A 102 -4.08 40.21 -3.70
N GLU A 103 -2.97 40.56 -4.36
CA GLU A 103 -2.26 41.82 -4.13
C GLU A 103 -3.26 42.96 -4.35
N VAL A 104 -3.52 43.71 -3.27
CA VAL A 104 -4.28 44.96 -3.33
C VAL A 104 -3.29 46.00 -3.86
N THR A 105 -3.42 46.39 -5.13
CA THR A 105 -2.71 47.56 -5.66
C THR A 105 -3.33 48.81 -5.04
N ASP A 106 -2.65 49.38 -4.06
CA ASP A 106 -2.92 50.74 -3.58
C ASP A 106 -2.31 51.72 -4.58
N GLY A 107 -3.18 52.43 -5.31
CA GLY A 107 -2.80 53.41 -6.32
C GLY A 107 -2.67 54.80 -5.69
N ALA A 108 -1.47 55.37 -5.80
CA ALA A 108 -1.17 56.77 -5.52
C ALA A 108 -1.69 57.72 -6.60
#